data_AF-A0A1D8BJE5-F1
#
_entry.id   AF-A0A1D8BJE5-F1
#
_cell.length_a   1.000
_cell.length_b   1.000
_cell.length_c   1.000
_cell.angle_alpha   90.00
_cell.angle_beta   90.00
_cell.angle_gamma   90.00
#
_symmetry.space_group_name_H-M   'P 1'
#
loop_
_entity.id
_entity.type
_entity.pdbx_description
1 polymer ?
#
loop_
_entity_poly.entity_id
_entity_poly.type
_entity_poly.pdbx_seq_one_letter_code
_entity_poly.pdbx_strand_id
1 'polypeptide(L)'
;TAFFHGDLDEEVYMEVPKDIPNSSHKVCRLKKSLYGLKQASRQWFNKLSNTLLSLGYQQSKNDYSLYLNKSSASMTIVAAYVDDM
;
A
#
# COMPACT_ATOMS: atom_id res chain seq x y z
N THR A 1 6.59 -6.48 6.53
CA THR A 1 5.31 -7.22 6.45
C THR A 1 4.15 -6.41 5.89
N ALA A 2 4.19 -5.06 5.90
CA ALA A 2 3.12 -4.21 5.38
C ALA A 2 2.69 -4.49 3.92
N PHE A 3 3.64 -4.86 3.05
CA PHE A 3 3.37 -5.07 1.62
C PHE A 3 2.95 -6.49 1.24
N PHE A 4 3.19 -7.51 2.07
CA PHE A 4 2.89 -8.91 1.71
C PHE A 4 1.40 -9.28 1.86
N HIS A 5 0.63 -8.46 2.56
CA HIS A 5 -0.79 -8.69 2.82
C HIS A 5 -1.71 -7.71 2.08
N GLY A 6 -1.16 -6.85 1.22
CA GLY A 6 -1.95 -6.00 0.35
C GLY A 6 -2.67 -6.82 -0.71
N ASP A 7 -3.96 -6.56 -0.86
CA ASP A 7 -4.72 -7.08 -1.99
C ASP A 7 -4.28 -6.37 -3.27
N LEU A 8 -4.30 -7.10 -4.38
CA LEU A 8 -4.02 -6.55 -5.71
C LEU A 8 -5.36 -6.24 -6.38
N ASP A 9 -5.64 -4.96 -6.61
CA ASP A 9 -6.81 -4.55 -7.39
C ASP A 9 -6.62 -4.84 -8.89
N GLU A 10 -5.37 -5.00 -9.34
CA GLU A 10 -5.00 -5.24 -10.74
C GLU A 10 -4.36 -6.62 -10.91
N GLU A 11 -4.53 -7.22 -12.09
CA GLU A 11 -3.85 -8.47 -12.41
C GLU A 11 -2.39 -8.20 -12.78
N VAL A 12 -1.48 -8.65 -11.92
CA VAL A 12 -0.04 -8.48 -12.12
C VAL A 12 0.58 -9.85 -12.40
N TYR A 13 1.33 -9.92 -13.49
CA TYR A 13 2.09 -11.09 -13.90
C TYR A 13 3.58 -10.82 -13.77
N MET A 14 4.34 -11.83 -13.37
CA MET A 14 5.80 -11.78 -13.33
C MET A 14 6.40 -12.99 -14.04
N GLU A 15 7.65 -12.84 -14.49
CA GLU A 15 8.42 -13.97 -14.98
C GLU A 15 8.60 -15.01 -13.87
N VAL A 16 8.62 -16.28 -14.27
CA VAL A 16 8.91 -17.37 -13.35
C VAL A 16 10.36 -17.21 -12.86
N PRO A 17 10.60 -17.28 -11.53
CA PRO A 17 11.96 -17.22 -10.98
C PRO A 17 12.90 -18.24 -11.63
N LYS A 18 14.17 -17.86 -11.81
CA LYS A 18 15.18 -18.68 -12.51
C LYS A 18 15.38 -20.07 -11.90
N ASP A 19 15.09 -20.22 -10.61
CA ASP A 19 15.24 -21.47 -9.87
C ASP A 19 14.07 -22.45 -10.07
N ILE A 20 13.03 -22.04 -10.82
CA ILE A 20 11.87 -22.88 -11.11
C ILE A 20 11.88 -23.27 -12.59
N PRO A 21 11.83 -24.58 -12.92
CA PRO A 21 11.79 -25.03 -14.31
C PRO A 21 10.56 -24.47 -15.04
N ASN A 22 10.78 -23.63 -16.05
CA ASN A 22 9.72 -23.07 -16.89
C ASN A 22 9.83 -23.58 -18.33
N SER A 23 9.47 -24.85 -18.54
CA SER A 23 9.52 -25.52 -19.85
C SER A 23 8.39 -25.13 -20.81
N SER A 24 7.47 -24.25 -20.39
CA SER A 24 6.22 -23.98 -21.13
C SER A 24 5.90 -22.49 -21.32
N HIS A 25 6.90 -21.60 -21.22
CA HIS A 25 6.72 -20.15 -21.34
C HIS A 25 5.58 -19.59 -20.46
N LYS A 26 5.41 -20.15 -19.26
CA LYS A 26 4.37 -19.70 -18.32
C LYS A 26 4.84 -18.42 -17.61
N VAL A 27 3.88 -17.67 -17.10
CA VAL A 27 4.10 -16.51 -16.23
C VAL A 27 3.39 -16.75 -14.89
N CYS A 28 3.91 -16.17 -13.81
CA CYS A 28 3.32 -16.25 -12.49
C CYS A 28 2.31 -15.11 -12.31
N ARG A 29 1.06 -15.44 -12.01
CA ARG A 29 0.06 -14.45 -11.59
C ARG A 29 0.18 -14.19 -10.09
N LEU A 30 0.41 -12.94 -9.71
CA LEU A 30 0.48 -12.54 -8.32
C LEU A 30 -0.94 -12.48 -7.73
N LYS A 31 -1.12 -13.12 -6.57
CA LYS A 31 -2.39 -13.09 -5.81
C LYS A 31 -2.39 -12.07 -4.68
N LYS A 32 -1.20 -11.58 -4.30
CA LYS A 32 -0.94 -10.62 -3.23
C LYS A 32 0.17 -9.69 -3.66
N SER A 33 0.18 -8.47 -3.13
CA SER A 33 1.26 -7.53 -3.43
C SER A 33 2.60 -8.06 -2.92
N LEU A 34 3.63 -7.86 -3.73
CA LEU A 34 5.03 -8.07 -3.36
C LEU A 34 5.70 -6.73 -3.11
N TYR A 35 6.72 -6.74 -2.26
CA TYR A 35 7.60 -5.58 -2.10
C TYR A 35 8.26 -5.20 -3.43
N GLY A 36 8.44 -3.90 -3.69
CA GLY A 36 9.01 -3.38 -4.94
C GLY A 36 8.03 -3.29 -6.12
N LEU A 37 6.78 -3.75 -5.96
CA LEU A 37 5.74 -3.42 -6.94
C LEU A 37 5.34 -1.94 -6.79
N LYS A 38 5.40 -1.19 -7.90
CA LYS A 38 5.00 0.22 -7.94
C LYS A 38 3.58 0.47 -7.42
N GLN A 39 2.67 -0.48 -7.61
CA GLN A 39 1.30 -0.41 -7.07
C GLN A 39 1.18 -0.72 -5.58
N ALA A 40 2.14 -1.41 -4.96
CA ALA A 40 2.04 -1.83 -3.56
C ALA A 40 2.11 -0.64 -2.59
N SER A 41 2.96 0.36 -2.87
CA SER A 41 3.03 1.62 -2.12
C SER A 41 1.70 2.37 -2.14
N ARG A 42 1.12 2.53 -3.34
CA ARG A 42 -0.18 3.19 -3.53
C ARG A 42 -1.32 2.45 -2.82
N GLN A 43 -1.37 1.12 -2.93
CA GLN A 43 -2.43 0.33 -2.30
C GLN A 43 -2.36 0.36 -0.77
N TRP A 44 -1.15 0.28 -0.23
CA TRP A 44 -0.95 0.44 1.20
C TRP A 44 -1.40 1.84 1.67
N PHE A 45 -1.01 2.89 0.95
CA PHE A 45 -1.41 4.27 1.26
C PHE A 45 -2.93 4.45 1.24
N ASN A 46 -3.62 3.90 0.22
CA ASN A 46 -5.07 3.94 0.14
C ASN A 46 -5.73 3.25 1.33
N LYS A 47 -5.24 2.06 1.71
CA LYS A 47 -5.78 1.30 2.85
C LYS A 47 -5.56 2.01 4.17
N LEU A 48 -4.39 2.61 4.37
CA LEU A 48 -4.09 3.46 5.53
C LEU A 48 -5.02 4.67 5.56
N SER A 49 -5.15 5.37 4.44
CA SER A 49 -6.02 6.56 4.30
C SER A 49 -7.46 6.25 4.71
N ASN A 50 -8.04 5.20 4.13
CA ASN A 50 -9.41 4.79 4.41
C ASN A 50 -9.60 4.40 5.88
N THR A 51 -8.61 3.73 6.46
CA THR A 51 -8.64 3.35 7.88
C THR A 51 -8.60 4.60 8.77
N LEU A 52 -7.70 5.55 8.52
CA LEU A 52 -7.61 6.79 9.29
C LEU A 52 -8.90 7.62 9.19
N LEU A 53 -9.46 7.74 7.99
CA LEU A 53 -10.74 8.42 7.78
C LEU A 53 -11.88 7.75 8.56
N SER A 54 -11.93 6.40 8.56
CA SER A 54 -12.93 5.65 9.34
C SER A 54 -12.79 5.82 10.85
N LEU A 55 -11.57 6.09 11.33
CA LEU A 55 -11.25 6.38 12.73
C LEU A 55 -11.49 7.86 13.10
N GLY A 56 -12.05 8.67 12.20
CA GLY A 56 -12.38 10.06 12.46
C GLY A 56 -11.23 11.06 12.26
N TYR A 57 -10.12 10.63 11.66
CA TYR A 57 -9.08 11.56 11.24
C TYR A 57 -9.53 12.35 10.01
N GLN A 58 -9.08 13.59 9.90
CA GLN A 58 -9.30 14.45 8.74
C GLN A 58 -7.99 14.60 7.96
N GLN A 59 -8.03 14.29 6.67
CA GLN A 59 -6.89 14.52 5.79
C GLN A 59 -6.68 16.03 5.59
N SER A 60 -5.43 16.48 5.66
CA SER A 60 -5.07 17.87 5.43
C SER A 60 -5.27 18.25 3.96
N LYS A 61 -5.78 19.46 3.72
CA LYS A 61 -5.93 20.02 2.36
C LYS A 61 -4.62 20.58 1.80
N ASN A 62 -3.66 20.88 2.68
CA ASN A 62 -2.36 21.44 2.29
C ASN A 62 -1.34 20.35 1.98
N ASP A 63 -1.48 19.18 2.59
CA ASP A 63 -0.62 18.02 2.36
C ASP A 63 -1.43 16.73 2.54
N TYR A 64 -1.64 15.99 1.44
CA TYR A 64 -2.43 14.77 1.46
C TYR A 64 -1.77 13.62 2.25
N SER A 65 -0.50 13.72 2.61
CA SER A 65 0.18 12.76 3.49
C SER A 65 -0.11 12.99 4.98
N LEU A 66 -0.74 14.10 5.33
CA LEU A 66 -1.03 14.48 6.72
C LEU A 66 -2.49 14.23 7.10
N TYR A 67 -2.70 13.63 8.27
CA TYR A 67 -4.00 13.36 8.87
C TYR A 67 -4.04 13.93 10.29
N LEU A 68 -5.12 14.61 10.62
CA LEU A 68 -5.28 15.27 11.90
C LEU A 68 -6.54 14.76 12.60
N ASN A 69 -6.42 14.44 13.87
CA ASN A 69 -7.55 14.19 14.75
C ASN A 69 -7.44 15.12 15.95
N LYS A 70 -8.44 16.00 16.10
CA LYS A 70 -8.50 17.00 17.17
C LYS A 70 -9.63 16.64 18.12
N SER A 71 -9.29 16.48 19.40
CA SER A 71 -10.24 16.44 20.50
C SER A 71 -10.14 17.73 21.31
N SER A 72 -11.04 17.93 22.28
CA SER A 72 -10.98 19.09 23.19
C SER A 72 -9.72 19.09 24.08
N ALA A 73 -9.10 17.93 24.31
CA ALA A 73 -7.97 17.78 25.22
C ALA A 73 -6.63 17.52 24.50
N SER A 74 -6.66 17.04 23.26
CA SER A 74 -5.46 16.62 22.55
C SER A 74 -5.61 16.72 21.04
N MET A 75 -4.46 16.78 20.37
CA MET A 75 -4.37 16.78 18.91
C MET A 75 -3.35 15.72 18.49
N THR A 76 -3.77 14.81 17.62
CA THR A 76 -2.91 13.80 17.02
C THR A 76 -2.71 14.14 15.55
N ILE A 77 -1.45 14.10 15.12
CA ILE A 77 -1.06 14.31 13.72
C ILE A 77 -0.35 13.05 13.25
N VAL A 78 -0.78 12.50 12.11
CA VAL A 78 -0.16 11.35 11.45
C VAL A 78 0.39 11.83 10.10
N ALA A 79 1.67 11.59 9.87
CA ALA A 79 2.32 11.84 8.58
C ALA A 79 2.70 10.49 7.95
N ALA A 80 2.15 10.22 6.76
CA ALA A 80 2.36 8.98 6.03
C ALA A 80 3.19 9.24 4.77
N TYR A 81 4.50 9.08 4.88
CA TYR A 81 5.41 9.10 3.73
C TYR A 81 5.77 7.66 3.36
N VAL A 82 5.56 7.31 2.10
CA VAL A 82 6.07 6.07 1.53
C VAL A 82 7.36 6.41 0.80
N ASP A 83 8.46 5.78 1.20
CA ASP A 83 9.73 5.88 0.50
C ASP A 83 9.76 4.85 -0.64
N ASP A 84 9.95 5.32 -1.86
CA ASP A 84 10.27 4.48 -3.01
C ASP A 84 11.80 4.43 -3.10
N MET A 85 12.44 3.40 -2.53
CA MET A 85 13.84 3.05 -2.83
C MET A 85 13.92 2.07 -4.00
#